data_AF-A0A9W2Z1R7-F1
#
_entry.id   AF-A0A9W2Z1R7-F1
#
_cell.length_a   1.000
_cell.length_b   1.000
_cell.length_c   1.000
_cell.angle_alpha   90.00
_cell.angle_beta   90.00
_cell.angle_gamma   90.00
#
_symmetry.space_group_name_H-M   'P 1'
#
loop_
_entity.id
_entity.type
_entity.pdbx_description
1 polymer ?
#
loop_
_entity_poly.entity_id
_entity_poly.type
_entity_poly.pdbx_seq_one_letter_code
_entity_poly.pdbx_strand_id
1 'polypeptide(L)'
;MAAAVVIFTLLTLNTRHILLAGSANVSDNAMRRACYVLRFMLADHNSIRQTYFKLFGRLVVIGPGEKINAVPEYRFLSDSWNNRSRGLGATETVPVSSGAEENLLCFGSTKDVYYEEDILIHELTHGLHLLGSKHVIPGFQLTLNRSFENSTGRGLWKDTYSADSMEEYLAEAVQSYFKVNGYRNPPDGVHGPVNSPEKLRAYDPSLYELVQLMFPCGNTFIKRCNSTREAETSQVLKMDCDLTRQYQIKISELAAQSGQPCQDGNDFCTDWSLQGECTSNPAYMKVHCRKSCLWCNLKENLISSQSSVIKNCTDQNILCPDWAAIEECTKNSAYMKINCKHSCGLC
;
A
#
# COMPACT_ATOMS: atom_id res chain seq x y z
N MET A 1 -11.74 -17.11 -29.66
CA MET A 1 -11.73 -15.82 -30.39
C MET A 1 -10.50 -15.07 -29.91
N ALA A 2 -9.66 -14.64 -30.85
CA ALA A 2 -8.32 -14.12 -30.56
C ALA A 2 -8.38 -12.88 -29.68
N ALA A 3 -7.67 -12.90 -28.55
CA ALA A 3 -7.35 -11.69 -27.81
C ALA A 3 -6.45 -10.84 -28.73
N ALA A 4 -7.02 -9.80 -29.33
CA ALA A 4 -6.19 -8.75 -29.92
C ALA A 4 -5.54 -8.03 -28.74
N VAL A 5 -4.34 -8.46 -28.35
CA VAL A 5 -3.53 -7.72 -27.41
C VAL A 5 -3.07 -6.47 -28.16
N VAL A 6 -3.76 -5.36 -27.95
CA VAL A 6 -3.20 -4.05 -28.31
C VAL A 6 -2.11 -3.76 -27.28
N ILE A 7 -0.88 -4.23 -27.57
CA ILE A 7 0.30 -3.87 -26.80
C ILE A 7 0.58 -2.40 -27.09
N PHE A 8 0.12 -1.49 -26.23
CA PHE A 8 0.71 -0.16 -26.18
C PHE A 8 2.06 -0.28 -25.47
N THR A 9 3.12 -0.44 -26.27
CA THR A 9 4.49 -0.27 -25.81
C THR A 9 4.70 1.22 -25.51
N LEU A 10 4.45 1.64 -24.27
CA LEU A 10 4.66 3.02 -23.88
C LEU A 10 6.14 3.34 -23.67
N LEU A 11 6.62 4.13 -24.61
CA LEU A 11 7.71 5.11 -24.58
C LEU A 11 8.48 5.26 -23.26
N THR A 12 9.73 4.77 -23.31
CA THR A 12 10.95 5.42 -22.79
C THR A 12 10.86 6.11 -21.43
N LEU A 13 10.83 5.33 -20.36
CA LEU A 13 11.38 5.71 -19.06
C LEU A 13 12.51 4.73 -18.75
N ASN A 14 13.69 4.93 -19.37
CA ASN A 14 14.89 4.10 -19.22
C ASN A 14 14.64 2.57 -19.14
N THR A 15 14.50 1.95 -20.31
CA THR A 15 14.73 0.52 -20.62
C THR A 15 13.76 -0.56 -20.08
N ARG A 16 12.61 -0.24 -19.47
CA ARG A 16 11.67 -1.29 -19.01
C ARG A 16 10.20 -0.97 -19.32
N HIS A 17 9.48 -1.93 -19.92
CA HIS A 17 8.11 -1.75 -20.41
C HIS A 17 7.10 -2.41 -19.47
N ILE A 18 6.24 -1.61 -18.84
CA ILE A 18 5.06 -2.12 -18.11
C ILE A 18 3.95 -2.36 -19.14
N LEU A 19 3.40 -3.58 -19.17
CA LEU A 19 2.38 -3.95 -20.15
C LEU A 19 1.04 -3.32 -19.77
N LEU A 20 0.46 -2.61 -20.73
CA LEU A 20 -0.94 -2.22 -20.75
C LEU A 20 -1.63 -3.02 -21.85
N ALA A 21 -2.68 -3.76 -21.50
CA ALA A 21 -3.44 -4.59 -22.43
C ALA A 21 -4.94 -4.33 -22.34
N GLY A 22 -5.65 -4.65 -23.40
CA GLY A 22 -7.10 -4.66 -23.50
C GLY A 22 -7.49 -5.63 -24.61
N SER A 23 -8.77 -6.04 -24.65
CA SER A 23 -9.27 -6.83 -25.78
C SER A 23 -9.52 -5.95 -27.01
N ALA A 24 -9.90 -6.57 -28.13
CA ALA A 24 -10.36 -5.85 -29.32
C ALA A 24 -11.62 -4.99 -29.09
N ASN A 25 -12.36 -5.25 -28.01
CA ASN A 25 -13.58 -4.51 -27.66
C ASN A 25 -13.29 -3.22 -26.89
N VAL A 26 -12.08 -3.06 -26.36
CA VAL A 26 -11.68 -1.86 -25.64
C VAL A 26 -11.39 -0.75 -26.63
N SER A 27 -11.98 0.44 -26.43
CA SER A 27 -11.73 1.56 -27.33
C SER A 27 -10.31 2.14 -27.19
N ASP A 28 -9.79 2.69 -28.28
CA ASP A 28 -8.52 3.43 -28.29
C ASP A 28 -8.48 4.56 -27.25
N ASN A 29 -9.62 5.21 -27.00
CA ASN A 29 -9.73 6.27 -25.99
C ASN A 29 -9.52 5.71 -24.58
N ALA A 30 -10.12 4.56 -24.27
CA ALA A 30 -9.93 3.90 -22.98
C ALA A 30 -8.48 3.45 -22.78
N MET A 31 -7.86 2.88 -23.82
CA MET A 31 -6.43 2.50 -23.78
C MET A 31 -5.52 3.72 -23.56
N ARG A 32 -5.79 4.84 -24.22
CA ARG A 32 -5.01 6.09 -24.03
C ARG A 32 -5.18 6.69 -22.64
N ARG A 33 -6.41 6.68 -22.10
CA ARG A 33 -6.68 7.12 -20.72
C ARG A 33 -5.97 6.23 -19.71
N ALA A 34 -6.09 4.91 -19.83
CA ALA A 34 -5.39 3.96 -18.97
C ALA A 34 -3.88 4.16 -19.00
N CYS A 35 -3.32 4.41 -20.20
CA CYS A 35 -1.94 4.82 -20.38
C CYS A 35 -1.57 6.08 -19.60
N TYR A 36 -2.40 7.13 -19.67
CA TYR A 36 -2.18 8.37 -18.92
C TYR A 36 -2.17 8.09 -17.41
N VAL A 37 -3.17 7.37 -16.89
CA VAL A 37 -3.27 7.04 -15.46
C VAL A 37 -2.06 6.24 -15.00
N LEU A 38 -1.65 5.22 -15.77
CA LEU A 38 -0.48 4.41 -15.47
C LEU A 38 0.80 5.26 -15.42
N ARG A 39 1.01 6.13 -16.42
CA ARG A 39 2.17 7.04 -16.45
C ARG A 39 2.17 7.99 -15.27
N PHE A 40 1.01 8.56 -14.93
CA PHE A 40 0.84 9.47 -13.80
C PHE A 40 1.21 8.78 -12.49
N MET A 41 0.61 7.62 -12.21
CA MET A 41 0.81 6.89 -10.95
C MET A 41 2.24 6.36 -10.77
N LEU A 42 2.97 6.17 -11.86
CA LEU A 42 4.35 5.70 -11.83
C LEU A 42 5.38 6.84 -11.94
N ALA A 43 4.95 8.08 -12.15
CA ALA A 43 5.85 9.20 -12.45
C ALA A 43 6.85 9.48 -11.33
N ASP A 44 6.36 9.45 -10.10
CA ASP A 44 7.04 10.09 -8.99
C ASP A 44 8.28 9.35 -8.50
N HIS A 45 8.33 8.01 -8.58
CA HIS A 45 9.36 7.21 -7.92
C HIS A 45 9.94 6.11 -8.82
N ASN A 46 11.18 6.31 -9.30
CA ASN A 46 11.88 5.33 -10.14
C ASN A 46 11.93 3.94 -9.49
N SER A 47 12.34 3.82 -8.22
CA SER A 47 12.46 2.53 -7.54
C SER A 47 11.13 1.76 -7.45
N ILE A 48 10.01 2.45 -7.24
CA ILE A 48 8.66 1.84 -7.29
C ILE A 48 8.43 1.30 -8.69
N ARG A 49 8.64 2.10 -9.75
CA ARG A 49 8.49 1.64 -11.14
C ARG A 49 9.34 0.41 -11.45
N GLN A 50 10.61 0.42 -11.04
CA GLN A 50 11.55 -0.66 -11.31
C GLN A 50 11.11 -1.96 -10.64
N THR A 51 10.61 -1.87 -9.41
CA THR A 51 10.12 -3.03 -8.67
C THR A 51 8.80 -3.53 -9.23
N TYR A 52 7.88 -2.62 -9.56
CA TYR A 52 6.62 -2.95 -10.21
C TYR A 52 6.86 -3.75 -11.50
N PHE A 53 7.83 -3.32 -12.32
CA PHE A 53 8.25 -4.09 -13.50
C PHE A 53 8.91 -5.43 -13.15
N LYS A 54 9.86 -5.46 -12.19
CA LYS A 54 10.57 -6.70 -11.80
C LYS A 54 9.63 -7.78 -11.27
N LEU A 55 8.53 -7.36 -10.63
CA LEU A 55 7.49 -8.24 -10.12
C LEU A 55 6.35 -8.45 -11.12
N PHE A 56 6.60 -8.18 -12.40
CA PHE A 56 5.67 -8.43 -13.51
C PHE A 56 4.32 -7.72 -13.39
N GLY A 57 4.32 -6.54 -12.76
CA GLY A 57 3.16 -5.66 -12.66
C GLY A 57 2.67 -5.24 -14.04
N ARG A 58 1.35 -5.38 -14.25
CA ARG A 58 0.67 -5.13 -15.53
C ARG A 58 -0.67 -4.47 -15.30
N LEU A 59 -1.17 -3.82 -16.34
CA LEU A 59 -2.48 -3.20 -16.36
C LEU A 59 -3.35 -3.80 -17.47
N VAL A 60 -4.58 -4.16 -17.14
CA VAL A 60 -5.60 -4.60 -18.11
C VAL A 60 -6.80 -3.67 -18.08
N VAL A 61 -7.25 -3.22 -19.25
CA VAL A 61 -8.53 -2.54 -19.42
C VAL A 61 -9.59 -3.57 -19.78
N ILE A 62 -10.70 -3.55 -19.03
CA ILE A 62 -11.84 -4.43 -19.27
C ILE A 62 -12.86 -3.69 -20.13
N GLY A 63 -13.18 -4.25 -21.29
CA GLY A 63 -14.10 -3.64 -22.25
C GLY A 63 -15.56 -3.65 -21.77
N PRO A 64 -16.44 -2.88 -22.44
CA PRO A 64 -17.86 -2.83 -22.13
C PRO A 64 -18.50 -4.23 -22.23
N GLY A 65 -19.21 -4.65 -21.18
CA GLY A 65 -19.90 -5.94 -21.14
C GLY A 65 -18.99 -7.17 -20.97
N GLU A 66 -17.67 -6.99 -20.93
CA GLU A 66 -16.74 -8.08 -20.63
C GLU A 66 -16.79 -8.47 -19.15
N LYS A 67 -16.39 -9.70 -18.84
CA LYS A 67 -16.41 -10.24 -17.48
C LYS A 67 -15.03 -10.19 -16.86
N ILE A 68 -14.93 -10.01 -15.56
CA ILE A 68 -13.62 -9.92 -14.91
C ILE A 68 -12.81 -11.22 -15.02
N ASN A 69 -13.47 -12.37 -14.89
CA ASN A 69 -12.82 -13.66 -15.07
C ASN A 69 -12.51 -14.02 -16.54
N ALA A 70 -12.86 -13.15 -17.50
CA ALA A 70 -12.42 -13.27 -18.89
C ALA A 70 -10.95 -12.82 -19.07
N VAL A 71 -10.43 -11.98 -18.16
CA VAL A 71 -9.00 -11.68 -18.09
C VAL A 71 -8.25 -12.98 -17.75
N PRO A 72 -7.25 -13.40 -18.55
CA PRO A 72 -6.60 -14.70 -18.37
C PRO A 72 -6.06 -14.95 -16.96
N GLU A 73 -5.47 -13.93 -16.35
CA GLU A 73 -4.91 -13.99 -15.00
C GLU A 73 -5.98 -14.13 -13.91
N TYR A 74 -7.23 -13.78 -14.17
CA TYR A 74 -8.34 -13.87 -13.20
C TYR A 74 -9.26 -15.08 -13.44
N ARG A 75 -8.93 -15.98 -14.38
CA ARG A 75 -9.77 -17.14 -14.74
C ARG A 75 -10.09 -18.08 -13.57
N PHE A 76 -9.28 -18.04 -12.52
CA PHE A 76 -9.51 -18.83 -11.31
C PHE A 76 -10.66 -18.29 -10.44
N LEU A 77 -11.12 -17.05 -10.68
CA LEU A 77 -12.23 -16.45 -9.96
C LEU A 77 -13.57 -17.04 -10.41
N SER A 78 -14.43 -17.33 -9.43
CA SER A 78 -15.81 -17.78 -9.67
C SER A 78 -16.66 -16.72 -10.37
N ASP A 79 -17.73 -17.16 -11.03
CA ASP A 79 -18.62 -16.27 -11.78
C ASP A 79 -19.30 -15.18 -10.92
N SER A 80 -19.41 -15.39 -9.61
CA SER A 80 -19.89 -14.38 -8.66
C SER A 80 -19.09 -13.08 -8.71
N TRP A 81 -17.80 -13.13 -9.07
CA TRP A 81 -16.95 -11.95 -9.20
C TRP A 81 -17.35 -11.06 -10.38
N ASN A 82 -17.95 -11.62 -11.43
CA ASN A 82 -18.30 -10.87 -12.63
C ASN A 82 -19.38 -9.79 -12.40
N ASN A 83 -20.22 -9.97 -11.39
CA ASN A 83 -21.21 -8.98 -10.98
C ASN A 83 -20.75 -8.15 -9.79
N ARG A 84 -19.69 -8.60 -9.09
CA ARG A 84 -19.16 -7.94 -7.89
C ARG A 84 -18.19 -6.83 -8.23
N SER A 85 -17.34 -7.04 -9.25
CA SER A 85 -16.30 -6.07 -9.57
C SER A 85 -16.05 -5.89 -11.05
N ARG A 86 -15.66 -4.66 -11.38
CA ARG A 86 -15.21 -4.19 -12.70
C ARG A 86 -13.80 -3.60 -12.65
N GLY A 87 -13.07 -3.86 -11.56
CA GLY A 87 -11.66 -3.53 -11.35
C GLY A 87 -11.07 -4.42 -10.25
N LEU A 88 -9.78 -4.72 -10.33
CA LEU A 88 -9.07 -5.47 -9.28
C LEU A 88 -7.63 -4.99 -9.21
N GLY A 89 -7.14 -4.85 -7.99
CA GLY A 89 -5.76 -4.49 -7.70
C GLY A 89 -4.82 -5.65 -7.91
N ALA A 90 -3.59 -5.35 -8.33
CA ALA A 90 -2.54 -6.34 -8.44
C ALA A 90 -2.11 -6.84 -7.05
N THR A 91 -1.78 -8.12 -6.97
CA THR A 91 -1.11 -8.75 -5.81
C THR A 91 0.25 -9.30 -6.23
N GLU A 92 1.08 -9.72 -5.29
CA GLU A 92 2.37 -10.35 -5.59
C GLU A 92 2.24 -11.65 -6.40
N THR A 93 1.12 -12.38 -6.28
CA THR A 93 0.88 -13.64 -6.99
C THR A 93 0.09 -13.45 -8.28
N VAL A 94 -0.76 -12.42 -8.35
CA VAL A 94 -1.52 -12.03 -9.54
C VAL A 94 -1.19 -10.57 -9.83
N PRO A 95 -0.03 -10.30 -10.47
CA PRO A 95 0.50 -8.94 -10.61
C PRO A 95 -0.17 -8.17 -11.76
N VAL A 96 -1.50 -8.13 -11.74
CA VAL A 96 -2.32 -7.47 -12.74
C VAL A 96 -3.33 -6.58 -12.01
N SER A 97 -3.23 -5.27 -12.23
CA SER A 97 -4.30 -4.34 -11.90
C SER A 97 -5.25 -4.24 -13.09
N SER A 98 -6.52 -3.95 -12.85
CA SER A 98 -7.50 -3.76 -13.92
C SER A 98 -8.50 -2.66 -13.62
N GLY A 99 -9.03 -2.06 -14.68
CA GLY A 99 -10.10 -1.07 -14.60
C GLY A 99 -10.99 -1.14 -15.84
N ALA A 100 -12.25 -0.76 -15.66
CA ALA A 100 -13.25 -0.84 -16.72
C ALA A 100 -13.30 0.43 -17.59
N GLU A 101 -13.59 0.23 -18.87
CA GLU A 101 -13.73 1.31 -19.85
C GLU A 101 -14.78 2.35 -19.47
N GLU A 102 -15.94 1.93 -18.95
CA GLU A 102 -17.00 2.84 -18.54
C GLU A 102 -16.57 3.80 -17.41
N ASN A 103 -15.68 3.34 -16.54
CA ASN A 103 -15.09 4.19 -15.50
C ASN A 103 -14.06 5.12 -16.14
N LEU A 104 -13.09 4.58 -16.89
CA LEU A 104 -12.03 5.38 -17.53
C LEU A 104 -12.58 6.54 -18.37
N LEU A 105 -13.69 6.31 -19.07
CA LEU A 105 -14.29 7.29 -19.99
C LEU A 105 -15.50 8.04 -19.41
N CYS A 106 -15.81 7.86 -18.11
CA CYS A 106 -16.88 8.58 -17.43
C CYS A 106 -18.25 8.43 -18.12
N PHE A 107 -18.71 7.20 -18.32
CA PHE A 107 -19.98 6.89 -19.00
C PHE A 107 -21.26 7.22 -18.20
N GLY A 108 -21.14 7.82 -17.02
CA GLY A 108 -22.27 8.19 -16.17
C GLY A 108 -22.68 7.08 -15.20
N SER A 109 -23.41 7.47 -14.15
CA SER A 109 -23.83 6.58 -13.05
C SER A 109 -24.79 5.45 -13.45
N THR A 110 -25.39 5.51 -14.64
CA THR A 110 -26.25 4.43 -15.16
C THR A 110 -25.46 3.27 -15.76
N LYS A 111 -24.17 3.48 -16.06
CA LYS A 111 -23.28 2.48 -16.67
C LYS A 111 -22.07 2.15 -15.81
N ASP A 112 -21.67 3.06 -14.93
CA ASP A 112 -20.51 2.94 -14.06
C ASP A 112 -20.98 2.98 -12.59
N VAL A 113 -20.88 1.84 -11.90
CA VAL A 113 -21.23 1.74 -10.47
C VAL A 113 -20.25 2.51 -9.57
N TYR A 114 -19.06 2.81 -10.07
CA TYR A 114 -18.01 3.58 -9.41
C TYR A 114 -17.95 5.02 -9.97
N TYR A 115 -19.07 5.57 -10.44
CA TYR A 115 -19.13 6.86 -11.14
C TYR A 115 -18.53 8.07 -10.39
N GLU A 116 -18.53 8.03 -9.06
CA GLU A 116 -17.97 9.13 -8.26
C GLU A 116 -16.46 8.99 -8.02
N GLU A 117 -15.85 7.90 -8.48
CA GLU A 117 -14.48 7.52 -8.16
C GLU A 117 -13.64 7.26 -9.42
N ASP A 118 -12.32 7.35 -9.33
CA ASP A 118 -11.41 6.86 -10.39
C ASP A 118 -10.89 5.49 -9.95
N ILE A 119 -11.65 4.43 -10.29
CA ILE A 119 -11.38 3.09 -9.78
C ILE A 119 -10.00 2.60 -10.23
N LEU A 120 -9.51 3.05 -11.39
CA LEU A 120 -8.19 2.62 -11.84
C LEU A 120 -7.07 3.21 -10.94
N ILE A 121 -7.23 4.43 -10.41
CA ILE A 121 -6.29 4.97 -9.41
C ILE A 121 -6.30 4.10 -8.15
N HIS A 122 -7.48 3.69 -7.69
CA HIS A 122 -7.63 2.78 -6.55
C HIS A 122 -6.90 1.45 -6.80
N GLU A 123 -7.22 0.76 -7.90
CA GLU A 123 -6.65 -0.57 -8.20
C GLU A 123 -5.16 -0.53 -8.55
N LEU A 124 -4.66 0.56 -9.13
CA LEU A 124 -3.23 0.76 -9.31
C LEU A 124 -2.53 1.04 -7.97
N THR A 125 -3.20 1.67 -7.00
CA THR A 125 -2.62 1.91 -5.68
C THR A 125 -2.28 0.60 -4.97
N HIS A 126 -3.18 -0.39 -5.02
CA HIS A 126 -2.90 -1.76 -4.54
C HIS A 126 -1.64 -2.32 -5.19
N GLY A 127 -1.52 -2.20 -6.52
CA GLY A 127 -0.35 -2.67 -7.24
C GLY A 127 0.94 -1.90 -6.92
N LEU A 128 0.88 -0.57 -6.79
CA LEU A 128 2.03 0.25 -6.41
C LEU A 128 2.48 -0.04 -4.99
N HIS A 129 1.56 -0.32 -4.08
CA HIS A 129 1.85 -0.76 -2.73
C HIS A 129 2.52 -2.13 -2.72
N LEU A 130 1.83 -3.15 -3.24
CA LEU A 130 2.23 -4.55 -3.13
C LEU A 130 3.36 -4.96 -4.08
N LEU A 131 3.55 -4.27 -5.19
CA LEU A 131 4.64 -4.55 -6.14
C LEU A 131 5.73 -3.46 -6.13
N GLY A 132 5.64 -2.48 -5.24
CA GLY A 132 6.50 -1.30 -5.28
C GLY A 132 6.88 -0.79 -3.89
N SER A 133 6.07 0.11 -3.33
CA SER A 133 6.35 0.87 -2.12
C SER A 133 6.78 -0.01 -0.95
N LYS A 134 6.13 -1.15 -0.72
CA LYS A 134 6.50 -2.06 0.39
C LYS A 134 7.93 -2.59 0.29
N HIS A 135 8.50 -2.67 -0.92
CA HIS A 135 9.82 -3.22 -1.18
C HIS A 135 10.92 -2.16 -1.19
N VAL A 136 10.60 -0.93 -1.58
CA VAL A 136 11.61 0.11 -1.88
C VAL A 136 11.55 1.33 -0.98
N ILE A 137 10.47 1.53 -0.24
CA ILE A 137 10.37 2.57 0.77
C ILE A 137 10.58 1.90 2.13
N PRO A 138 11.75 2.09 2.79
CA PRO A 138 12.02 1.45 4.06
C PRO A 138 10.92 1.76 5.09
N GLY A 139 10.48 0.76 5.82
CA GLY A 139 9.45 0.93 6.86
C GLY A 139 8.04 1.27 6.36
N PHE A 140 7.79 1.31 5.04
CA PHE A 140 6.46 1.65 4.49
C PHE A 140 5.37 0.71 4.99
N GLN A 141 5.57 -0.61 4.86
CA GLN A 141 4.59 -1.60 5.31
C GLN A 141 4.31 -1.52 6.82
N LEU A 142 5.36 -1.40 7.64
CA LEU A 142 5.22 -1.28 9.08
C LEU A 142 4.45 -0.02 9.48
N THR A 143 4.77 1.11 8.82
CA THR A 143 4.11 2.39 9.07
C THR A 143 2.65 2.35 8.61
N LEU A 144 2.36 1.70 7.47
CA LEU A 144 1.00 1.51 6.98
C LEU A 144 0.16 0.67 7.93
N ASN A 145 0.65 -0.49 8.39
CA ASN A 145 -0.03 -1.33 9.39
C ASN A 145 -0.38 -0.51 10.66
N ARG A 146 0.62 0.18 11.23
CA ARG A 146 0.42 0.96 12.45
C ARG A 146 -0.53 2.14 12.25
N SER A 147 -0.46 2.80 11.09
CA SER A 147 -1.35 3.89 10.73
C SER A 147 -2.81 3.39 10.68
N PHE A 148 -3.05 2.27 9.99
CA PHE A 148 -4.36 1.65 9.90
C PHE A 148 -4.92 1.26 11.27
N GLU A 149 -4.15 0.52 12.09
CA GLU A 149 -4.56 0.08 13.42
C GLU A 149 -4.89 1.25 14.36
N ASN A 150 -4.04 2.29 14.36
CA ASN A 150 -4.24 3.46 15.22
C ASN A 150 -5.43 4.32 14.75
N SER A 151 -5.56 4.55 13.44
CA SER A 151 -6.66 5.36 12.91
C SER A 151 -8.00 4.69 13.14
N THR A 152 -8.14 3.41 12.77
CA THR A 152 -9.39 2.65 12.99
C THR A 152 -9.69 2.43 14.47
N GLY A 153 -8.67 2.19 15.30
CA GLY A 153 -8.82 2.05 16.76
C GLY A 153 -9.33 3.31 17.46
N ARG A 154 -9.13 4.51 16.87
CA ARG A 154 -9.70 5.78 17.33
C ARG A 154 -11.07 6.09 16.71
N GLY A 155 -11.60 5.20 15.88
CA GLY A 155 -12.87 5.39 15.16
C GLY A 155 -12.77 6.33 13.96
N LEU A 156 -11.56 6.65 13.46
CA LEU A 156 -11.44 7.27 12.14
C LEU A 156 -11.88 6.26 11.08
N TRP A 157 -12.38 6.78 9.95
CA TRP A 157 -12.85 5.96 8.82
C TRP A 157 -14.01 5.02 9.16
N LYS A 158 -14.61 5.19 10.34
CA LYS A 158 -15.78 4.41 10.75
C LYS A 158 -16.91 4.57 9.73
N ASP A 159 -17.54 3.45 9.39
CA ASP A 159 -18.65 3.37 8.44
C ASP A 159 -18.23 3.84 7.02
N THR A 160 -16.96 3.60 6.64
CA THR A 160 -16.42 3.81 5.29
C THR A 160 -15.69 2.56 4.80
N TYR A 161 -15.53 2.42 3.48
CA TYR A 161 -14.77 1.32 2.87
C TYR A 161 -13.29 1.34 3.28
N SER A 162 -12.74 2.52 3.59
CA SER A 162 -11.36 2.67 4.06
C SER A 162 -11.06 1.94 5.37
N ALA A 163 -12.09 1.53 6.15
CA ALA A 163 -11.90 0.77 7.38
C ALA A 163 -11.92 -0.76 7.18
N ASP A 164 -12.25 -1.26 5.97
CA ASP A 164 -12.40 -2.69 5.72
C ASP A 164 -11.07 -3.45 5.76
N SER A 165 -10.00 -2.84 5.24
CA SER A 165 -8.64 -3.38 5.33
C SER A 165 -7.58 -2.29 5.19
N MET A 166 -6.34 -2.65 5.52
CA MET A 166 -5.19 -1.75 5.39
C MET A 166 -4.91 -1.38 3.92
N GLU A 167 -5.15 -2.32 3.00
CA GLU A 167 -5.02 -2.09 1.57
C GLU A 167 -6.06 -1.05 1.10
N GLU A 168 -7.33 -1.21 1.48
CA GLU A 168 -8.40 -0.26 1.12
C GLU A 168 -8.19 1.11 1.78
N TYR A 169 -7.72 1.13 3.02
CA TYR A 169 -7.30 2.33 3.72
C TYR A 169 -6.30 3.17 2.91
N LEU A 170 -5.30 2.52 2.30
CA LEU A 170 -4.33 3.21 1.45
C LEU A 170 -4.94 3.63 0.11
N ALA A 171 -5.66 2.75 -0.56
CA ALA A 171 -6.24 3.02 -1.87
C ALA A 171 -7.23 4.20 -1.83
N GLU A 172 -8.12 4.23 -0.85
CA GLU A 172 -9.09 5.30 -0.61
C GLU A 172 -8.43 6.65 -0.25
N ALA A 173 -7.32 6.59 0.47
CA ALA A 173 -6.51 7.77 0.77
C ALA A 173 -5.85 8.34 -0.48
N VAL A 174 -5.34 7.50 -1.37
CA VAL A 174 -4.75 7.95 -2.65
C VAL A 174 -5.82 8.55 -3.56
N GLN A 175 -7.01 7.94 -3.64
CA GLN A 175 -8.14 8.56 -4.34
C GLN A 175 -8.47 9.95 -3.77
N SER A 176 -8.51 10.07 -2.43
CA SER A 176 -8.76 11.35 -1.75
C SER A 176 -7.67 12.37 -2.02
N TYR A 177 -6.41 11.95 -2.01
CA TYR A 177 -5.26 12.81 -2.27
C TYR A 177 -5.29 13.42 -3.68
N PHE A 178 -5.73 12.64 -4.67
CA PHE A 178 -5.91 13.11 -6.05
C PHE A 178 -7.29 13.72 -6.34
N LYS A 179 -8.13 13.91 -5.30
CA LYS A 179 -9.47 14.51 -5.40
C LYS A 179 -10.40 13.72 -6.33
N VAL A 180 -10.26 12.39 -6.34
CA VAL A 180 -11.06 11.45 -7.14
C VAL A 180 -11.80 10.42 -6.27
N ASN A 181 -11.99 10.72 -4.98
CA ASN A 181 -12.87 9.94 -4.11
C ASN A 181 -14.24 10.65 -3.96
N GLY A 182 -15.30 9.86 -3.80
CA GLY A 182 -16.62 10.34 -3.42
C GLY A 182 -16.61 11.03 -2.06
N TYR A 183 -17.55 11.96 -1.84
CA TYR A 183 -17.71 12.63 -0.55
C TYR A 183 -19.07 12.33 0.05
N ARG A 184 -19.07 11.97 1.33
CA ARG A 184 -20.27 11.78 2.14
C ARG A 184 -20.06 12.30 3.56
N ASN A 185 -21.07 12.97 4.09
CA ASN A 185 -21.08 13.36 5.49
C ASN A 185 -22.55 13.43 5.95
N PRO A 186 -23.03 12.47 6.74
CA PRO A 186 -22.29 11.36 7.37
C PRO A 186 -21.79 10.30 6.36
N PRO A 187 -20.83 9.44 6.75
CA PRO A 187 -20.43 8.26 5.98
C PRO A 187 -21.61 7.35 5.60
N ASP A 188 -21.53 6.68 4.45
CA ASP A 188 -22.61 5.83 3.90
C ASP A 188 -22.26 4.34 3.80
N GLY A 189 -21.21 3.90 4.48
CA GLY A 189 -20.67 2.54 4.39
C GLY A 189 -19.62 2.37 3.29
N VAL A 190 -19.51 3.32 2.36
CA VAL A 190 -18.48 3.31 1.30
C VAL A 190 -17.62 4.56 1.42
N HIS A 191 -18.22 5.73 1.24
CA HIS A 191 -17.49 7.00 1.21
C HIS A 191 -17.59 7.72 2.56
N GLY A 192 -16.62 8.59 2.80
CA GLY A 192 -16.53 9.39 4.02
C GLY A 192 -16.36 10.90 3.76
N PRO A 193 -16.06 11.68 4.82
CA PRO A 193 -15.93 13.13 4.71
C PRO A 193 -14.59 13.56 4.09
N VAL A 194 -13.66 12.63 3.84
CA VAL A 194 -12.33 12.89 3.31
C VAL A 194 -12.31 12.60 1.81
N ASN A 195 -12.11 13.64 0.99
CA ASN A 195 -12.06 13.51 -0.47
C ASN A 195 -11.05 14.49 -1.12
N SER A 196 -10.14 15.01 -0.30
CA SER A 196 -9.12 15.97 -0.74
C SER A 196 -7.84 15.80 0.07
N PRO A 197 -6.66 16.16 -0.46
CA PRO A 197 -5.40 16.09 0.26
C PRO A 197 -5.38 17.01 1.49
N GLU A 198 -6.08 18.15 1.45
CA GLU A 198 -6.18 19.08 2.58
C GLU A 198 -7.00 18.46 3.73
N LYS A 199 -8.12 17.81 3.40
CA LYS A 199 -8.93 17.07 4.38
C LYS A 199 -8.20 15.85 4.91
N LEU A 200 -7.53 15.09 4.04
CA LEU A 200 -6.75 13.92 4.43
C LEU A 200 -5.64 14.30 5.40
N ARG A 201 -4.88 15.36 5.12
CA ARG A 201 -3.84 15.87 6.02
C ARG A 201 -4.39 16.25 7.41
N ALA A 202 -5.56 16.86 7.46
CA ALA A 202 -6.18 17.27 8.72
C ALA A 202 -6.81 16.10 9.50
N TYR A 203 -7.43 15.16 8.78
CA TYR A 203 -8.17 14.03 9.35
C TYR A 203 -7.23 12.89 9.77
N ASP A 204 -6.29 12.53 8.90
CA ASP A 204 -5.35 11.43 9.08
C ASP A 204 -3.94 11.81 8.56
N PRO A 205 -3.17 12.57 9.35
CA PRO A 205 -1.87 13.07 8.93
C PRO A 205 -0.84 11.95 8.69
N SER A 206 -0.94 10.82 9.41
CA SER A 206 -0.03 9.68 9.24
C SER A 206 -0.26 8.99 7.89
N LEU A 207 -1.52 8.79 7.50
CA LEU A 207 -1.86 8.29 6.18
C LEU A 207 -1.52 9.28 5.07
N TYR A 208 -1.74 10.57 5.30
CA TYR A 208 -1.34 11.62 4.37
C TYR A 208 0.17 11.56 4.05
N GLU A 209 1.01 11.39 5.07
CA GLU A 209 2.46 11.27 4.89
C GLU A 209 2.84 10.01 4.10
N LEU A 210 2.17 8.86 4.33
CA LEU A 210 2.38 7.64 3.53
C LEU A 210 2.06 7.87 2.05
N VAL A 211 0.96 8.55 1.74
CA VAL A 211 0.62 8.91 0.36
C VAL A 211 1.67 9.85 -0.26
N GLN A 212 2.21 10.79 0.52
CA GLN A 212 3.30 11.67 0.03
C GLN A 212 4.62 10.93 -0.23
N LEU A 213 4.89 9.83 0.47
CA LEU A 213 6.05 8.98 0.17
C LEU A 213 5.90 8.25 -1.17
N MET A 214 4.66 7.90 -1.56
CA MET A 214 4.38 7.29 -2.86
C MET A 214 4.36 8.33 -3.99
N PHE A 215 3.82 9.52 -3.73
CA PHE A 215 3.61 10.60 -4.72
C PHE A 215 4.27 11.94 -4.33
N PRO A 216 5.60 11.96 -4.16
CA PRO A 216 6.37 13.13 -3.71
C PRO A 216 6.47 14.31 -4.69
N CYS A 217 6.23 14.12 -5.99
CA CYS A 217 6.44 15.17 -6.98
C CYS A 217 5.41 16.30 -6.91
N GLY A 218 4.26 16.05 -6.26
CA GLY A 218 3.15 16.99 -6.26
C GLY A 218 2.58 17.22 -7.67
N ASN A 219 2.58 16.17 -8.49
CA ASN A 219 1.87 16.18 -9.77
C ASN A 219 0.36 16.35 -9.52
N THR A 220 -0.33 17.06 -10.41
CA THR A 220 -1.79 17.25 -10.34
C THR A 220 -2.47 16.29 -11.29
N PHE A 221 -3.40 15.48 -10.80
CA PHE A 221 -4.11 14.51 -11.62
C PHE A 221 -5.20 15.18 -12.47
N ILE A 222 -5.29 14.79 -13.75
CA ILE A 222 -6.40 15.15 -14.63
C ILE A 222 -7.51 14.12 -14.42
N LYS A 223 -8.62 14.55 -13.81
CA LYS A 223 -9.79 13.69 -13.54
C LYS A 223 -10.43 13.21 -14.84
N ARG A 224 -10.97 11.99 -14.82
CA ARG A 224 -11.58 11.32 -15.99
C ARG A 224 -12.75 12.10 -16.61
N CYS A 225 -13.66 12.61 -15.79
CA CYS A 225 -14.83 13.34 -16.27
C CYS A 225 -14.40 14.73 -16.75
N ASN A 226 -14.70 15.04 -18.01
CA ASN A 226 -14.26 16.26 -18.73
C ASN A 226 -12.77 16.30 -19.10
N SER A 227 -12.02 15.19 -19.00
CA SER A 227 -10.67 15.18 -19.56
C SER A 227 -10.71 15.29 -21.08
N THR A 228 -9.67 15.89 -21.66
CA THR A 228 -9.43 15.86 -23.10
C THR A 228 -8.14 15.12 -23.38
N ARG A 229 -8.08 14.46 -24.53
CA ARG A 229 -6.86 13.78 -24.98
C ARG A 229 -5.67 14.74 -25.07
N GLU A 230 -5.91 15.98 -25.48
CA GLU A 230 -4.87 17.01 -25.55
C GLU A 230 -4.32 17.35 -24.16
N ALA A 231 -5.19 17.54 -23.16
CA ALA A 231 -4.76 17.80 -21.79
C ALA A 231 -3.91 16.65 -21.21
N GLU A 232 -4.35 15.41 -21.40
CA GLU A 232 -3.63 14.23 -20.89
C GLU A 232 -2.27 14.00 -21.57
N THR A 233 -2.18 14.23 -22.88
CA THR A 233 -0.95 13.99 -23.65
C THR A 233 0.05 15.13 -23.54
N SER A 234 -0.41 16.37 -23.34
CA SER A 234 0.44 17.55 -23.15
C SER A 234 0.94 17.72 -21.71
N GLN A 235 0.34 17.02 -20.73
CA GLN A 235 0.80 17.11 -19.35
C GLN A 235 2.25 16.62 -19.22
N VAL A 236 3.13 17.53 -18.82
CA VAL A 236 4.49 17.21 -18.41
C VAL A 236 4.46 16.80 -16.94
N LEU A 237 4.75 15.53 -16.67
CA LEU A 237 4.83 14.99 -15.32
C LEU A 237 6.23 15.30 -14.76
N LYS A 238 6.28 15.79 -13.53
CA LYS A 238 7.52 15.76 -12.74
C LYS A 238 7.84 14.31 -12.44
N MET A 239 9.11 13.94 -12.56
CA MET A 239 9.54 12.55 -12.48
C MET A 239 10.58 12.40 -11.37
N ASP A 240 10.57 11.25 -10.71
CA ASP A 240 11.67 10.79 -9.83
C ASP A 240 12.01 11.78 -8.71
N CYS A 241 10.99 12.37 -8.10
CA CYS A 241 11.14 13.30 -7.00
C CYS A 241 11.35 12.53 -5.71
N ASP A 242 12.58 12.44 -5.22
CA ASP A 242 12.85 11.76 -3.95
C ASP A 242 12.64 12.73 -2.77
N LEU A 243 11.52 12.60 -2.06
CA LEU A 243 11.35 13.19 -0.72
C LEU A 243 11.82 12.24 0.39
N THR A 244 12.14 10.98 0.10
CA THR A 244 12.67 10.00 1.05
C THR A 244 13.92 10.52 1.72
N ARG A 245 14.80 11.27 1.04
CA ARG A 245 15.94 11.94 1.71
C ARG A 245 15.52 13.03 2.69
N GLN A 246 14.51 13.85 2.36
CA GLN A 246 13.98 14.88 3.24
C GLN A 246 13.21 14.29 4.43
N TYR A 247 12.46 13.21 4.21
CA TYR A 247 11.80 12.43 5.26
C TYR A 247 12.79 11.63 6.10
N GLN A 248 13.85 11.06 5.53
CA GLN A 248 14.97 10.46 6.27
C GLN A 248 15.64 11.49 7.17
N ILE A 249 15.84 12.72 6.69
CA ILE A 249 16.36 13.83 7.50
C ILE A 249 15.37 14.15 8.63
N LYS A 250 14.08 14.34 8.35
CA LYS A 250 13.05 14.62 9.37
C LYS A 250 12.90 13.47 10.39
N ILE A 251 12.97 12.22 9.96
CA ILE A 251 12.96 11.01 10.81
C ILE A 251 14.25 10.95 11.65
N SER A 252 15.41 11.32 11.08
CA SER A 252 16.68 11.38 11.81
C SER A 252 16.75 12.53 12.82
N GLU A 253 16.10 13.66 12.53
CA GLU A 253 15.94 14.80 13.45
C GLU A 253 15.02 14.44 14.61
N LEU A 254 13.92 13.73 14.33
CA LEU A 254 13.01 13.17 15.34
C LEU A 254 13.69 12.06 16.17
N ALA A 255 14.59 11.27 15.57
CA ALA A 255 15.38 10.26 16.27
C ALA A 255 16.51 10.88 17.12
N ALA A 256 17.10 12.00 16.70
CA ALA A 256 18.10 12.72 17.49
C ALA A 256 17.54 13.29 18.81
N GLN A 257 16.22 13.47 18.90
CA GLN A 257 15.52 13.90 20.12
C GLN A 257 15.27 12.77 21.13
N SER A 258 15.57 11.49 20.81
CA SER A 258 15.22 10.33 21.65
C SER A 258 16.39 9.67 22.40
N GLY A 259 17.62 10.18 22.29
CA GLY A 259 18.72 9.85 23.20
C GLY A 259 19.34 8.45 23.09
N GLN A 260 19.08 7.68 22.03
CA GLN A 260 19.86 6.46 21.70
C GLN A 260 20.64 6.63 20.38
N PRO A 261 21.89 6.11 20.27
CA PRO A 261 22.68 6.22 19.04
C PRO A 261 22.10 5.35 17.92
N CYS A 262 21.22 5.94 17.14
CA CYS A 262 20.77 5.46 15.84
C CYS A 262 21.84 5.79 14.79
N GLN A 263 22.65 4.80 14.42
CA GLN A 263 23.66 4.97 13.38
C GLN A 263 23.82 3.70 12.53
N ASP A 264 24.31 3.90 11.32
CA ASP A 264 24.84 2.82 10.50
C ASP A 264 26.29 2.56 10.92
N GLY A 265 26.66 1.29 10.97
CA GLY A 265 28.00 0.80 11.27
C GLY A 265 28.76 0.34 10.02
N ASN A 266 28.20 0.57 8.82
CA ASN A 266 28.86 0.28 7.56
C ASN A 266 28.53 1.37 6.52
N ASP A 267 29.54 1.79 5.75
CA ASP A 267 29.42 2.86 4.75
C ASP A 267 28.46 2.53 3.61
N PHE A 268 28.22 1.24 3.35
CA PHE A 268 27.30 0.76 2.30
C PHE A 268 25.86 0.56 2.78
N CYS A 269 25.55 0.84 4.05
CA CYS A 269 24.22 0.59 4.59
C CYS A 269 23.10 1.28 3.81
N THR A 270 23.34 2.48 3.27
CA THR A 270 22.37 3.20 2.45
C THR A 270 22.14 2.48 1.12
N ASP A 271 23.21 2.08 0.44
CA ASP A 271 23.11 1.37 -0.84
C ASP A 271 22.46 0.00 -0.69
N TRP A 272 22.80 -0.73 0.37
CA TRP A 272 22.19 -2.02 0.71
C TRP A 272 20.72 -1.88 1.07
N SER A 273 20.37 -0.84 1.84
CA SER A 273 18.96 -0.52 2.10
C SER A 273 18.19 -0.27 0.80
N LEU A 274 18.75 0.53 -0.12
CA LEU A 274 18.17 0.80 -1.44
C LEU A 274 18.08 -0.45 -2.34
N GLN A 275 18.94 -1.44 -2.11
CA GLN A 275 18.92 -2.73 -2.80
C GLN A 275 17.97 -3.75 -2.16
N GLY A 276 17.26 -3.38 -1.08
CA GLY A 276 16.28 -4.24 -0.42
C GLY A 276 16.86 -5.17 0.64
N GLU A 277 18.11 -4.93 1.10
CA GLU A 277 18.77 -5.75 2.12
C GLU A 277 18.07 -5.67 3.48
N CYS A 278 17.35 -4.57 3.77
CA CYS A 278 16.55 -4.47 5.00
C CYS A 278 15.48 -5.57 5.12
N THR A 279 15.04 -6.11 3.98
CA THR A 279 14.06 -7.20 3.89
C THR A 279 14.74 -8.53 3.59
N SER A 280 15.75 -8.54 2.72
CA SER A 280 16.43 -9.76 2.26
C SER A 280 17.49 -10.27 3.25
N ASN A 281 18.09 -9.37 4.03
CA ASN A 281 19.10 -9.67 5.05
C ASN A 281 18.83 -8.91 6.37
N PRO A 282 17.65 -9.09 6.96
CA PRO A 282 17.21 -8.29 8.09
C PRO A 282 18.08 -8.51 9.33
N ALA A 283 18.67 -9.69 9.49
CA ALA A 283 19.54 -10.00 10.64
C ALA A 283 20.79 -9.13 10.66
N TYR A 284 21.50 -9.04 9.52
CA TYR A 284 22.69 -8.20 9.40
C TYR A 284 22.31 -6.72 9.48
N MET A 285 21.30 -6.32 8.72
CA MET A 285 20.90 -4.93 8.64
C MET A 285 20.39 -4.40 9.99
N LYS A 286 19.77 -5.25 10.84
CA LYS A 286 19.28 -4.86 12.18
C LYS A 286 20.40 -4.52 13.14
N VAL A 287 21.59 -5.06 12.92
CA VAL A 287 22.74 -4.80 13.77
C VAL A 287 23.55 -3.64 13.21
N HIS A 288 23.79 -3.68 11.90
CA HIS A 288 24.79 -2.82 11.25
C HIS A 288 24.20 -1.64 10.48
N CYS A 289 22.92 -1.69 10.08
CA CYS A 289 22.33 -0.70 9.18
C CYS A 289 20.98 -0.17 9.69
N ARG A 290 20.87 -0.02 11.01
CA ARG A 290 19.64 0.38 11.70
C ARG A 290 19.09 1.72 11.23
N LYS A 291 19.97 2.67 10.93
CA LYS A 291 19.60 3.99 10.43
C LYS A 291 19.12 3.90 9.00
N SER A 292 19.88 3.26 8.12
CA SER A 292 19.52 3.06 6.71
C SER A 292 18.25 2.21 6.52
N CYS A 293 17.92 1.31 7.45
CA CYS A 293 16.67 0.53 7.45
C CYS A 293 15.53 1.12 8.27
N LEU A 294 15.69 2.35 8.79
CA LEU A 294 14.68 3.06 9.58
C LEU A 294 14.18 2.31 10.82
N TRP A 295 15.03 1.47 11.43
CA TRP A 295 14.74 0.78 12.69
C TRP A 295 15.06 1.59 13.93
N CYS A 296 15.39 2.87 13.76
CA CYS A 296 15.80 3.76 14.84
C CYS A 296 14.67 4.18 15.79
N ASN A 297 13.41 3.86 15.46
CA ASN A 297 12.26 4.07 16.35
C ASN A 297 11.47 2.78 16.60
N LEU A 298 12.13 1.62 16.57
CA LEU A 298 11.58 0.42 17.21
C LEU A 298 11.69 0.59 18.74
N LYS A 299 10.78 1.37 19.34
CA LYS A 299 10.41 1.12 20.73
C LYS A 299 9.59 -0.17 20.75
N GLU A 300 10.29 -1.29 20.74
CA GLU A 300 9.83 -2.54 21.33
C GLU A 300 11.06 -3.23 21.97
N ASN A 301 11.09 -3.15 23.30
CA ASN A 301 11.80 -4.03 24.22
C ASN A 301 13.32 -4.14 24.11
N LEU A 302 14.01 -3.01 24.24
CA LEU A 302 15.31 -2.97 24.92
C LEU A 302 15.21 -2.02 26.11
N ILE A 303 14.49 -2.46 27.16
CA ILE A 303 14.81 -1.97 28.50
C ILE A 303 16.13 -2.65 28.90
N SER A 304 17.05 -1.77 29.27
CA SER A 304 18.43 -1.98 29.68
C SER A 304 18.74 -3.30 30.39
N SER A 305 19.78 -3.96 29.91
CA SER A 305 20.66 -4.70 30.79
C SER A 305 21.40 -3.68 31.67
N GLN A 306 20.94 -3.48 32.90
CA GLN A 306 21.62 -4.00 34.09
C GLN A 306 21.01 -3.44 35.37
N SER A 307 20.52 -4.38 36.18
CA SER A 307 20.53 -4.42 37.64
C SER A 307 19.65 -3.41 38.40
N SER A 308 18.43 -3.81 38.77
CA SER A 308 18.16 -4.44 40.08
C SER A 308 16.64 -4.45 40.40
N VAL A 309 16.11 -5.64 40.70
CA VAL A 309 15.02 -5.92 41.67
C VAL A 309 13.55 -5.60 41.28
N ILE A 310 12.80 -6.70 41.06
CA ILE A 310 11.40 -7.03 41.47
C ILE A 310 10.23 -7.00 40.46
N LYS A 311 9.66 -8.22 40.32
CA LYS A 311 8.28 -8.68 40.09
C LYS A 311 7.47 -8.07 38.93
N ASN A 312 7.34 -8.88 37.87
CA ASN A 312 6.01 -9.19 37.34
C ASN A 312 5.97 -10.67 36.99
N CYS A 313 5.25 -11.44 37.80
CA CYS A 313 5.03 -12.86 37.59
C CYS A 313 3.58 -13.05 37.17
N THR A 314 3.36 -12.98 35.86
CA THR A 314 2.04 -13.04 35.22
C THR A 314 2.06 -14.06 34.09
N ASP A 315 0.89 -14.57 33.74
CA ASP A 315 0.74 -15.42 32.55
C ASP A 315 0.84 -14.58 31.28
N GLN A 316 1.44 -15.15 30.24
CA GLN A 316 1.67 -14.55 28.93
C GLN A 316 0.61 -14.98 27.90
N ASN A 317 -0.22 -15.96 28.25
CA ASN A 317 -1.34 -16.39 27.45
C ASN A 317 -2.62 -16.39 28.29
N ILE A 318 -3.69 -15.83 27.73
CA ILE A 318 -4.99 -15.71 28.42
C ILE A 318 -5.60 -17.08 28.79
N LEU A 319 -5.21 -18.14 28.09
CA LEU A 319 -5.68 -19.52 28.30
C LEU A 319 -4.86 -20.31 29.35
N CYS A 320 -3.84 -19.70 29.96
CA CYS A 320 -3.00 -20.37 30.96
C CYS A 320 -3.75 -20.96 32.16
N PRO A 321 -4.81 -20.33 32.71
CA PRO A 321 -5.60 -20.93 33.79
C PRO A 321 -6.29 -22.23 33.37
N ASP A 322 -6.84 -22.27 32.15
CA ASP A 322 -7.53 -23.45 31.61
C ASP A 322 -6.55 -24.59 31.34
N TRP A 323 -5.36 -24.28 30.83
CA TRP A 323 -4.30 -25.26 30.61
C TRP A 323 -3.72 -25.79 31.92
N ALA A 324 -3.56 -24.95 32.95
CA ALA A 324 -3.15 -25.40 34.27
C ALA A 324 -4.19 -26.34 34.90
N ALA A 325 -5.49 -26.06 34.70
CA ALA A 325 -6.59 -26.89 35.21
C ALA A 325 -6.63 -28.30 34.59
N ILE A 326 -6.07 -28.50 33.39
CA ILE A 326 -5.95 -29.80 32.72
C ILE A 326 -4.54 -30.42 32.82
N GLU A 327 -3.73 -29.92 33.76
CA GLU A 327 -2.39 -30.40 34.14
C GLU A 327 -1.29 -30.17 33.08
N GLU A 328 -1.43 -29.17 32.21
CA GLU A 328 -0.37 -28.85 31.23
C GLU A 328 0.93 -28.40 31.91
N CYS A 329 0.88 -27.90 33.14
CA CYS A 329 2.07 -27.51 33.89
C CYS A 329 3.07 -28.67 34.10
N THR A 330 2.59 -29.91 34.09
CA THR A 330 3.43 -31.12 34.14
C THR A 330 3.61 -31.73 32.75
N LYS A 331 2.53 -31.86 31.97
CA LYS A 331 2.52 -32.51 30.64
C LYS A 331 3.31 -31.72 29.59
N ASN A 332 3.21 -30.39 29.60
CA ASN A 332 3.89 -29.48 28.69
C ASN A 332 4.71 -28.43 29.46
N SER A 333 5.48 -28.92 30.42
CA SER A 333 6.18 -28.06 31.37
C SER A 333 7.14 -27.06 30.71
N ALA A 334 7.73 -27.38 29.56
CA ALA A 334 8.65 -26.47 28.86
C ALA A 334 7.94 -25.22 28.35
N TYR A 335 6.76 -25.37 27.74
CA TYR A 335 5.95 -24.26 27.27
C TYR A 335 5.32 -23.50 28.44
N MET A 336 4.77 -24.24 29.41
CA MET A 336 4.04 -23.67 30.54
C MET A 336 4.95 -22.89 31.51
N LYS A 337 6.21 -23.33 31.71
CA LYS A 337 7.21 -22.58 32.50
C LYS A 337 7.59 -21.24 31.89
N ILE A 338 7.44 -21.08 30.58
CA ILE A 338 7.78 -19.85 29.87
C ILE A 338 6.55 -18.93 29.85
N ASN A 339 5.39 -19.48 29.48
CA ASN A 339 4.21 -18.71 29.12
C ASN A 339 3.13 -18.65 30.21
N CYS A 340 3.14 -19.55 31.20
CA CYS A 340 2.06 -19.71 32.18
C CYS A 340 2.58 -19.80 33.62
N LYS A 341 3.53 -18.92 33.97
CA LYS A 341 4.25 -18.96 35.25
C LYS A 341 3.35 -18.76 36.46
N HIS A 342 2.36 -17.90 36.36
CA HIS A 342 1.44 -17.62 37.46
C HIS A 342 0.44 -18.76 37.63
N SER A 343 -0.19 -19.22 36.54
CA SER A 343 -1.11 -20.37 36.56
C SER A 343 -0.44 -21.68 36.98
N CYS A 344 0.87 -21.84 36.75
CA CYS A 344 1.63 -23.03 37.17
C CYS A 344 2.33 -22.91 38.53
N GLY A 345 2.10 -21.83 39.30
CA GLY A 345 2.70 -21.66 40.63
C GLY A 345 4.23 -21.54 40.62
N LEU A 346 4.79 -20.99 39.54
CA LEU A 346 6.23 -20.75 39.36
C LEU A 346 6.62 -19.30 39.73
N CYS A 347 5.71 -18.67 40.45
CA CYS A 347 5.74 -17.39 41.12
C CYS A 347 5.54 -17.70 42.62
#